data_AF-A0A512NCV0-F1
#
_entry.id   AF-A0A512NCV0-F1
#
_cell.length_a   1.000
_cell.length_b   1.000
_cell.length_c   1.000
_cell.angle_alpha   90.00
_cell.angle_beta   90.00
_cell.angle_gamma   90.00
#
_symmetry.space_group_name_H-M   'P 1'
#
loop_
_entity.id
_entity.type
_entity.pdbx_description
1 polymer ?
#
loop_
_entity_poly.entity_id
_entity_poly.type
_entity_poly.pdbx_seq_one_letter_code
_entity_poly.pdbx_strand_id
1 'polypeptide(L)' 'MLPLREIIVRAETTFSGQVVEAELEDERGLPTYEIKVLTRGGRVVKVRYDALTGALLNSNDKDGRR' A
#
# COMPACT_ATOMS: atom_id res chain seq x y z
N MET A 1 13.39 4.12 8.86
CA MET A 1 12.08 3.55 8.49
C MET A 1 11.03 4.60 8.74
N LEU A 2 10.15 4.85 7.78
CA LEU A 2 9.03 5.76 7.96
C LEU A 2 7.94 5.11 8.83
N PRO A 3 7.20 5.89 9.63
CA PRO A 3 6.09 5.36 10.40
C PRO A 3 4.98 4.84 9.47
N LEU A 4 4.41 3.67 9.79
CA LEU A 4 3.30 3.10 9.01
C LEU A 4 2.14 4.10 8.81
N ARG A 5 1.84 4.90 9.83
CA ARG A 5 0.79 5.94 9.77
C ARG A 5 1.02 6.93 8.63
N GLU A 6 2.26 7.30 8.35
CA GLU A 6 2.59 8.23 7.27
C GLU A 6 2.33 7.60 5.90
N ILE A 7 2.69 6.33 5.74
CA ILE A 7 2.44 5.55 4.53
C ILE A 7 0.94 5.36 4.30
N ILE A 8 0.16 5.10 5.36
CA ILE A 8 -1.31 5.01 5.29
C ILE A 8 -1.90 6.30 4.73
N VAL A 9 -1.57 7.46 5.33
CA VAL A 9 -2.09 8.76 4.88
C VAL A 9 -1.71 9.02 3.42
N ARG A 10 -0.47 8.67 3.04
CA ARG A 10 0.01 8.82 1.66
C ARG A 10 -0.77 7.93 0.69
N ALA A 11 -1.02 6.68 1.05
CA ALA A 11 -1.76 5.73 0.23
C ALA A 11 -3.23 6.15 0.05
N GLU A 12 -3.92 6.54 1.14
CA GLU A 12 -5.31 7.01 1.08
C GLU A 12 -5.45 8.24 0.18
N THR A 13 -4.51 9.19 0.30
CA THR A 13 -4.48 10.40 -0.53
C THR A 13 -4.21 10.08 -1.99
N THR A 14 -3.23 9.22 -2.28
CA THR A 14 -2.81 8.89 -3.65
C THR A 14 -3.90 8.13 -4.42
N PHE A 15 -4.56 7.18 -3.76
CA PHE A 15 -5.56 6.31 -4.40
C PHE A 15 -7.00 6.75 -4.13
N SER A 16 -7.20 7.88 -3.44
CA SER A 16 -8.52 8.44 -3.12
C SER A 16 -9.48 7.40 -2.51
N GLY A 17 -8.96 6.59 -1.60
CA GLY A 17 -9.64 5.44 -0.99
C GLY A 17 -9.30 5.28 0.48
N GLN A 18 -9.75 4.17 1.07
CA GLN A 18 -9.52 3.85 2.48
C GLN A 18 -8.57 2.66 2.60
N VAL A 19 -7.57 2.75 3.48
CA VAL A 19 -6.73 1.59 3.78
C VAL A 19 -7.53 0.56 4.57
N VAL A 20 -7.52 -0.68 4.09
CA VAL A 20 -8.21 -1.81 4.73
C VAL A 20 -7.24 -2.81 5.33
N GLU A 21 -5.98 -2.80 4.89
CA GLU A 21 -4.92 -3.69 5.38
C GLU A 21 -3.56 -3.02 5.19
N ALA A 22 -2.67 -3.24 6.14
CA ALA A 22 -1.30 -2.76 6.10
C ALA A 22 -0.37 -3.79 6.77
N GLU A 23 0.63 -4.23 6.02
CA GLU A 23 1.59 -5.24 6.44
C GLU A 23 3.03 -4.74 6.19
N LEU A 24 3.97 -5.14 7.05
CA LEU A 24 5.40 -4.92 6.85
C LEU A 24 6.03 -6.26 6.46
N GLU A 25 6.55 -6.32 5.25
CA GLU A 25 7.14 -7.50 4.63
C GLU A 25 8.66 -7.32 4.45
N ASP A 26 9.39 -8.43 4.41
CA ASP A 26 10.79 -8.45 3.94
C ASP A 26 10.83 -8.97 2.50
N GLU A 27 11.01 -8.08 1.52
CA GLU A 27 11.17 -8.46 0.12
C GLU A 27 12.66 -8.53 -0.23
N ARG A 28 13.27 -9.69 0.03
CA ARG A 28 14.70 -9.98 -0.27
C ARG A 28 15.67 -9.06 0.49
N GLY A 29 15.44 -8.88 1.79
CA GLY A 29 16.24 -8.00 2.63
C GLY A 29 15.87 -6.51 2.52
N LEU A 30 14.81 -6.18 1.80
CA LEU A 30 14.25 -4.83 1.73
C LEU A 30 12.95 -4.80 2.52
N PRO A 31 12.86 -4.02 3.61
CA PRO A 31 11.61 -3.85 4.32
C PRO A 31 10.63 -3.04 3.46
N THR A 32 9.46 -3.62 3.20
CA THR A 32 8.45 -3.07 2.29
C THR A 32 7.11 -3.02 3.00
N TYR A 33 6.40 -1.89 2.91
CA TYR A 33 5.00 -1.82 3.30
C TYR A 33 4.10 -2.29 2.17
N GLU A 34 3.32 -3.33 2.40
CA GLU A 34 2.20 -3.73 1.56
C GLU A 34 0.91 -3.12 2.11
N ILE A 35 0.25 -2.28 1.31
CA ILE A 35 -0.97 -1.58 1.68
C ILE A 35 -2.08 -2.01 0.72
N LYS A 36 -3.23 -2.40 1.26
CA LYS A 36 -4.45 -2.59 0.46
C LYS A 36 -5.38 -1.41 0.66
N VAL A 37 -5.74 -0.75 -0.44
CA VAL A 37 -6.64 0.40 -0.46
C VAL A 37 -7.95 0.02 -1.16
N LEU A 38 -9.06 0.15 -0.45
CA LEU A 38 -10.39 0.08 -1.04
C LEU A 38 -10.73 1.43 -1.66
N THR A 39 -10.78 1.45 -2.98
CA THR A 39 -11.15 2.66 -3.75
C THR A 39 -12.65 2.91 -3.67
N ARG A 40 -13.08 4.15 -3.93
CA ARG A 40 -14.51 4.50 -4.03
C ARG A 40 -15.29 3.69 -5.08
N GLY A 41 -14.59 3.17 -6.09
CA GLY A 41 -15.19 2.29 -7.10
C GLY A 41 -15.39 0.83 -6.65
N GLY A 42 -15.11 0.51 -5.37
CA GLY A 42 -15.27 -0.83 -4.82
C GLY A 42 -14.15 -1.81 -5.18
N ARG A 43 -13.06 -1.33 -5.80
CA ARG A 43 -11.89 -2.15 -6.14
C ARG A 43 -10.81 -2.04 -5.07
N VAL A 44 -10.09 -3.12 -4.85
CA VAL A 44 -8.92 -3.15 -3.96
C VAL A 44 -7.64 -3.01 -4.78
N VAL A 45 -6.90 -1.95 -4.52
CA VAL A 45 -5.56 -1.74 -5.06
C VAL A 45 -4.55 -2.21 -4.04
N LYS A 46 -3.61 -3.04 -4.46
CA LYS A 46 -2.43 -3.39 -3.66
C LYS A 46 -1.30 -2.45 -4.04
N VAL A 47 -0.72 -1.81 -3.03
CA VAL A 47 0.31 -0.80 -3.15
C VAL A 47 1.51 -1.24 -2.32
N ARG A 48 2.72 -1.10 -2.86
CA ARG A 48 3.97 -1.39 -2.16
C ARG A 48 4.81 -0.14 -2.03
N TYR A 49 5.25 0.15 -0.82
CA TYR A 49 6.16 1.25 -0.52
C TYR A 49 7.43 0.74 0.12
N ASP A 50 8.57 1.31 -0.27
CA ASP A 50 9.83 1.10 0.45
C ASP A 50 9.67 1.64 1.89
N ALA A 51 9.90 0.80 2.91
CA ALA A 51 9.64 1.18 4.28
C ALA A 51 10.68 2.18 4.83
N LEU A 52 11.86 2.28 4.22
CA LEU A 52 12.91 3.20 4.65
C LEU A 52 12.67 4.63 4.17
N THR A 53 12.20 4.77 2.94
CA THR A 53 12.11 6.03 2.19
C THR A 53 10.67 6.46 1.89
N GLY A 54 9.72 5.54 1.95
CA GLY A 54 8.33 5.76 1.54
C GLY A 54 8.13 5.88 0.04
N ALA A 55 9.13 5.52 -0.76
CA ALA A 55 9.02 5.53 -2.22
C ALA A 55 7.98 4.49 -2.67
N LEU A 56 7.10 4.86 -3.60
CA LEU A 56 6.17 3.93 -4.21
C LEU A 56 6.96 2.98 -5.13
N LEU A 57 6.96 1.69 -4.79
CA LEU A 57 7.66 0.65 -5.54
C LEU A 57 6.77 0.04 -6.62
N ASN A 58 5.51 -0.22 -6.29
CA ASN A 58 4.56 -0.86 -7.20
C ASN A 58 3.11 -0.55 -6.77
N SER A 59 2.20 -0.49 -7.73
CA SER A 59 0.76 -0.46 -7.49
C SER A 59 0.07 -1.31 -8.54
N ASN A 60 -0.68 -2.32 -8.11
CA ASN A 60 -1.45 -3.18 -9.00
C ASN A 60 -2.87 -3.34 -8.44
N ASP A 61 -3.86 -3.31 -9.33
CA ASP A 61 -5.20 -3.76 -9.00
C ASP A 61 -5.10 -5.24 -8.59
N LYS A 62 -5.42 -5.57 -7.33
CA LYS A 62 -5.79 -6.93 -6.99
C LYS A 62 -7.22 -7.09 -7.48
N ASP A 63 -7.38 -7.29 -8.79
CA ASP A 63 -8.63 -7.78 -9.36
C ASP A 63 -8.87 -9.16 -8.72
N GLY A 64 -9.69 -9.17 -7.68
CA GLY A 64 -10.22 -10.38 -7.08
C GLY A 64 -11.06 -11.08 -8.13
N ARG A 65 -10.42 -11.85 -9.01
CA ARG A 65 -11.13 -12.66 -9.99
C ARG A 65 -11.87 -13.78 -9.26
N ARG A 66 -13.20 -13.58 -9.27
CA ARG A 66 -14.31 -14.54 -9.25
C ARG A 66 -14.70 -15.14 -7.91
#